data_AF-A0A3F3PQZ4-F1
#
_entry.id   AF-A0A3F3PQZ4-F1
#
_cell.length_a   1.000
_cell.length_b   1.000
_cell.length_c   1.000
_cell.angle_alpha   90.00
_cell.angle_beta   90.00
_cell.angle_gamma   90.00
#
_symmetry.space_group_name_H-M   'P 1'
#
loop_
_entity.id
_entity.type
_entity.pdbx_description
1 polymer ?
#
loop_
_entity_poly.entity_id
_entity_poly.type
_entity_poly.pdbx_seq_one_letter_code
_entity_poly.pdbx_strand_id
1 'polypeptide(L)'
;MAVLLVLWALWPILASAFSWHGLWYDLGFLGPHPTLKYESFDQESPEVNVLRWDPRCEEGYVFLSPRGHSYPDPGPLVYDNQGNLVWIEREFGQIMDLKVQHYMGEDYLTFWAGDDDGTRGLGQYYMLNSSYDVVYIVSPANGLTGDVHEFKITDQGTALMTIYDICEADLSSVDGPEDGWIYDGLFQEIDIATGELLFEWRASDYYDIDESYYPLGEKGSAPTAHDAYDFFHINSIDKHPNGNYLVSSRYMHTVTCISPWGEILWVLGGKRNTFKDISPDKSATGITWQHDARWQSDTIITLLDNGAHEHLSTRDHTRGFMIELNFDDWTANTLHVYDSPGSFSSHSQGSLQVLPRTGHVFIGWGKPSAYTEFTVDGEVLCDFHWGPRVFFWLGWIKSYRAQKFHWVGRPRVPPDVAVDEAGDTAYVSWNGATDIAGWVLQRASNSSAGEDEFESVAYTPKEGFETQVDLIGEGYFRLMAVDLEGNEMGVTRVFEGCQITDIDDDGSSSFFVFSERAFQWMLVGTFTAGAVVVGAWRARKRIQSIFVRYFRY
;
A
#
# COMPACT_ATOMS: atom_id res chain seq x y z
N MET A 1 -10.77 25.00 -42.03
CA MET A 1 -9.59 24.16 -42.33
C MET A 1 -8.55 24.20 -41.20
N ALA A 2 -8.21 25.37 -40.63
CA ALA A 2 -7.31 25.46 -39.47
C ALA A 2 -7.88 24.81 -38.18
N VAL A 3 -9.17 25.00 -37.88
CA VAL A 3 -9.84 24.36 -36.73
C VAL A 3 -9.87 22.83 -36.84
N LEU A 4 -10.11 22.30 -38.05
CA LEU A 4 -10.06 20.86 -38.33
C LEU A 4 -8.65 20.28 -38.20
N LEU A 5 -7.60 21.06 -38.50
CA LEU A 5 -6.20 20.65 -38.32
C LEU A 5 -5.77 20.67 -36.85
N VAL A 6 -6.30 21.61 -36.05
CA VAL A 6 -6.09 21.63 -34.58
C VAL A 6 -6.80 20.45 -33.92
N LEU A 7 -8.04 20.18 -34.30
CA LEU A 7 -8.77 19.00 -33.83
C LEU A 7 -8.09 17.69 -34.26
N TRP A 8 -7.53 17.62 -35.47
CA TRP A 8 -6.75 16.47 -35.95
C TRP A 8 -5.39 16.31 -35.26
N ALA A 9 -4.75 17.41 -34.86
CA ALA A 9 -3.48 17.36 -34.12
C ALA A 9 -3.67 16.98 -32.65
N LEU A 10 -4.86 17.24 -32.09
CA LEU A 10 -5.25 16.86 -30.72
C LEU A 10 -5.87 15.46 -30.64
N TRP A 11 -6.28 14.87 -31.77
CA TRP A 11 -6.92 13.55 -31.78
C TRP A 11 -6.03 12.37 -31.31
N PRO A 12 -4.71 12.35 -31.60
CA PRO A 12 -3.81 11.36 -31.02
C PRO A 12 -3.65 11.50 -29.50
N ILE A 13 -3.86 12.71 -28.95
CA ILE A 13 -3.84 13.00 -27.51
C ILE A 13 -5.17 12.54 -26.88
N LEU A 14 -6.28 12.69 -27.60
CA LEU A 14 -7.59 12.14 -27.22
C LEU A 14 -7.66 10.60 -27.28
N ALA A 15 -6.75 9.93 -28.00
CA ALA A 15 -6.84 8.50 -28.32
C ALA A 15 -6.18 7.54 -27.31
N SER A 16 -5.71 8.03 -26.15
CA SER A 16 -5.22 7.15 -25.08
C SER A 16 -6.26 7.11 -23.96
N ALA A 17 -7.20 6.16 -24.01
CA ALA A 17 -8.24 5.99 -22.99
C ALA A 17 -7.65 5.85 -21.58
N PHE A 18 -6.50 5.17 -21.46
CA PHE A 18 -5.73 5.06 -20.21
C PHE A 18 -5.24 6.40 -19.65
N SER A 19 -4.92 7.40 -20.50
CA SER A 19 -4.47 8.71 -20.00
C SER A 19 -5.61 9.57 -19.48
N TRP A 20 -6.81 9.41 -20.04
CA TRP A 20 -7.99 10.13 -19.59
C TRP A 20 -8.51 9.56 -18.28
N HIS A 21 -8.63 8.23 -18.15
CA HIS A 21 -9.07 7.61 -16.90
C HIS A 21 -8.18 7.99 -15.73
N GLY A 22 -6.86 7.82 -15.86
CA GLY A 22 -5.89 8.23 -14.83
C GLY A 22 -5.95 9.74 -14.52
N LEU A 23 -6.16 10.59 -15.52
CA LEU A 23 -6.35 12.03 -15.30
C LEU A 23 -7.64 12.35 -14.53
N TRP A 24 -8.76 11.72 -14.88
CA TRP A 24 -10.04 11.90 -14.19
C TRP A 24 -10.00 11.36 -12.76
N TYR A 25 -9.32 10.23 -12.57
CA TYR A 25 -8.99 9.66 -11.27
C TYR A 25 -8.20 10.67 -10.43
N ASP A 26 -7.08 11.20 -10.95
CA ASP A 26 -6.20 12.12 -10.21
C ASP A 26 -6.85 13.44 -9.82
N LEU A 27 -7.72 13.95 -10.68
CA LEU A 27 -8.50 15.16 -10.44
C LEU A 27 -9.72 14.92 -9.54
N GLY A 28 -9.96 13.68 -9.11
CA GLY A 28 -11.03 13.31 -8.18
C GLY A 28 -12.43 13.28 -8.79
N PHE A 29 -12.55 13.25 -10.12
CA PHE A 29 -13.86 13.19 -10.78
C PHE A 29 -14.56 11.84 -10.61
N LEU A 30 -13.80 10.79 -10.29
CA LEU A 30 -14.32 9.47 -9.92
C LEU A 30 -14.70 9.37 -8.43
N GLY A 31 -14.64 10.50 -7.70
CA GLY A 31 -14.85 10.55 -6.25
C GLY A 31 -13.54 10.41 -5.46
N PRO A 32 -13.61 10.57 -4.12
CA PRO A 32 -12.44 10.54 -3.24
C PRO A 32 -11.88 9.13 -2.97
N HIS A 33 -12.66 8.10 -3.31
CA HIS A 33 -12.32 6.69 -3.17
C HIS A 33 -12.92 5.93 -4.36
N PRO A 34 -12.25 5.93 -5.52
CA PRO A 34 -12.66 5.12 -6.66
C PRO A 34 -12.53 3.62 -6.33
N THR A 35 -13.48 2.81 -6.79
CA THR A 35 -13.56 1.38 -6.48
C THR A 35 -13.75 0.52 -7.72
N LEU A 36 -13.32 -0.74 -7.62
CA LEU A 36 -13.59 -1.80 -8.58
C LEU A 36 -14.70 -2.72 -8.06
N LYS A 37 -15.53 -3.20 -8.99
CA LYS A 37 -16.58 -4.18 -8.77
C LYS A 37 -16.22 -5.48 -9.46
N TYR A 38 -16.75 -6.57 -8.92
CA TYR A 38 -16.53 -7.92 -9.40
C TYR A 38 -17.89 -8.60 -9.59
N GLU A 39 -17.97 -9.54 -10.52
CA GLU A 39 -19.21 -10.30 -10.76
C GLU A 39 -19.36 -11.45 -9.76
N SER A 40 -18.25 -12.11 -9.45
CA SER A 40 -18.16 -13.28 -8.56
C SER A 40 -17.97 -12.94 -7.09
N PHE A 41 -17.63 -11.70 -6.76
CA PHE A 41 -17.29 -11.27 -5.40
C PHE A 41 -18.11 -10.04 -5.00
N ASP A 42 -18.70 -10.08 -3.80
CA ASP A 42 -19.70 -9.11 -3.36
C ASP A 42 -19.12 -7.83 -2.75
N GLN A 43 -17.81 -7.80 -2.51
CA GLN A 43 -17.12 -6.62 -1.98
C GLN A 43 -16.43 -5.81 -3.09
N GLU A 44 -16.50 -4.50 -2.95
CA GLU A 44 -15.70 -3.57 -3.75
C GLU A 44 -14.29 -3.42 -3.16
N SER A 45 -13.29 -3.27 -4.03
CA SER A 45 -11.94 -2.90 -3.62
C SER A 45 -11.58 -1.50 -4.09
N PRO A 46 -10.63 -0.80 -3.46
CA PRO A 46 -10.11 0.43 -4.02
C PRO A 46 -9.48 0.18 -5.38
N GLU A 47 -9.70 1.09 -6.32
CA GLU A 47 -9.03 1.08 -7.60
C GLU A 47 -7.63 1.68 -7.46
N VAL A 48 -6.62 0.96 -7.95
CA VAL A 48 -5.23 1.39 -7.94
C VAL A 48 -4.88 2.04 -9.28
N ASN A 49 -4.41 3.29 -9.25
CA ASN A 49 -3.87 3.96 -10.41
C ASN A 49 -2.36 3.69 -10.53
N VAL A 50 -1.96 3.08 -11.64
CA VAL A 50 -0.57 2.69 -11.91
C VAL A 50 0.09 3.77 -12.77
N LEU A 51 0.95 4.58 -12.16
CA LEU A 51 1.67 5.67 -12.85
C LEU A 51 2.93 5.15 -13.55
N ARG A 52 3.62 4.20 -12.92
CA ARG A 52 4.80 3.55 -13.49
C ARG A 52 4.88 2.10 -13.03
N TRP A 53 5.24 1.22 -13.96
CA TRP A 53 5.55 -0.17 -13.68
C TRP A 53 6.80 -0.58 -14.45
N ASP A 54 7.67 -1.33 -13.80
CA ASP A 54 8.92 -1.85 -14.37
C ASP A 54 9.07 -3.32 -13.95
N PRO A 55 9.43 -4.24 -14.86
CA PRO A 55 9.61 -5.65 -14.52
C PRO A 55 10.77 -5.90 -13.55
N ARG A 56 11.62 -4.89 -13.27
CA ARG A 56 12.64 -4.95 -12.22
C ARG A 56 12.06 -4.84 -10.81
N CYS A 57 10.82 -4.38 -10.63
CA CYS A 57 10.22 -4.30 -9.30
C CYS A 57 10.18 -5.70 -8.66
N GLU A 58 10.52 -5.79 -7.38
CA GLU A 58 10.57 -7.07 -6.67
C GLU A 58 9.19 -7.75 -6.73
N GLU A 59 9.14 -9.07 -6.84
CA GLU A 59 7.88 -9.80 -6.73
C GLU A 59 7.34 -9.75 -5.29
N GLY A 60 6.04 -9.97 -5.11
CA GLY A 60 5.39 -9.97 -3.80
C GLY A 60 4.07 -9.22 -3.80
N TYR A 61 3.50 -9.09 -2.62
CA TYR A 61 2.21 -8.48 -2.35
C TYR A 61 2.38 -7.19 -1.56
N VAL A 62 1.52 -6.21 -1.81
CA VAL A 62 1.48 -4.94 -1.09
C VAL A 62 0.38 -5.01 -0.03
N PHE A 63 0.77 -4.82 1.22
CA PHE A 63 -0.08 -4.87 2.40
C PHE A 63 -0.45 -3.45 2.83
N LEU A 64 -1.74 -3.23 3.01
CA LEU A 64 -2.33 -1.96 3.41
C LEU A 64 -3.33 -2.17 4.53
N SER A 65 -3.49 -1.13 5.34
CA SER A 65 -4.58 -0.95 6.29
C SER A 65 -5.40 0.30 5.95
N PRO A 66 -6.29 0.25 4.94
CA PRO A 66 -7.04 1.42 4.50
C PRO A 66 -8.02 1.93 5.55
N ARG A 67 -8.09 3.26 5.65
CA ARG A 67 -8.99 3.99 6.55
C ARG A 67 -9.16 5.43 6.10
N GLY A 68 -10.04 6.15 6.79
CA GLY A 68 -10.25 7.58 6.61
C GLY A 68 -11.73 7.91 6.42
N HIS A 69 -12.07 9.19 6.46
CA HIS A 69 -13.46 9.64 6.39
C HIS A 69 -14.17 9.22 5.09
N SER A 70 -13.44 9.02 3.99
CA SER A 70 -13.97 8.58 2.71
C SER A 70 -13.77 7.09 2.45
N TYR A 71 -13.33 6.32 3.46
CA TYR A 71 -13.16 4.88 3.38
C TYR A 71 -14.16 4.19 4.32
N PRO A 72 -15.30 3.68 3.80
CA PRO A 72 -16.43 3.27 4.65
C PRO A 72 -16.16 1.99 5.45
N ASP A 73 -15.38 1.06 4.90
CA ASP A 73 -15.22 -0.29 5.44
C ASP A 73 -13.73 -0.63 5.70
N PRO A 74 -13.12 -0.10 6.79
CA PRO A 74 -11.73 -0.39 7.13
C PRO A 74 -11.48 -1.88 7.39
N GLY A 75 -10.23 -2.30 7.16
CA GLY A 75 -9.75 -3.65 7.43
C GLY A 75 -8.47 -3.94 6.64
N PRO A 76 -7.91 -5.16 6.71
CA PRO A 76 -6.72 -5.49 5.94
C PRO A 76 -7.02 -5.60 4.44
N LEU A 77 -6.10 -5.10 3.64
CA LEU A 77 -6.16 -5.12 2.19
C LEU A 77 -4.80 -5.52 1.63
N VAL A 78 -4.82 -6.43 0.66
CA VAL A 78 -3.63 -6.93 -0.03
C VAL A 78 -3.82 -6.83 -1.52
N TYR A 79 -2.83 -6.23 -2.18
CA TYR A 79 -2.71 -6.18 -3.63
C TYR A 79 -1.55 -7.04 -4.11
N ASP A 80 -1.64 -7.53 -5.35
CA ASP A 80 -0.48 -8.04 -6.06
C ASP A 80 0.45 -6.90 -6.54
N ASN A 81 1.56 -7.27 -7.20
CA ASN A 81 2.54 -6.32 -7.71
C ASN A 81 2.06 -5.44 -8.88
N GLN A 82 0.84 -5.65 -9.36
CA GLN A 82 0.20 -4.89 -10.44
C GLN A 82 -1.00 -4.08 -9.93
N GLY A 83 -1.32 -4.15 -8.65
CA GLY A 83 -2.45 -3.44 -8.05
C GLY A 83 -3.79 -4.16 -8.16
N ASN A 84 -3.81 -5.45 -8.51
CA ASN A 84 -5.02 -6.26 -8.47
C ASN A 84 -5.28 -6.75 -7.05
N LEU A 85 -6.56 -6.80 -6.65
CA LEU A 85 -6.96 -7.32 -5.36
C LEU A 85 -6.43 -8.76 -5.17
N VAL A 86 -6.01 -9.08 -3.96
CA VAL A 86 -5.65 -10.44 -3.53
C VAL A 86 -6.45 -10.83 -2.32
N TRP A 87 -6.51 -9.96 -1.32
CA TRP A 87 -7.27 -10.20 -0.09
C TRP A 87 -7.88 -8.92 0.43
N ILE A 88 -9.15 -8.98 0.83
CA ILE A 88 -9.82 -7.92 1.60
C ILE A 88 -10.67 -8.56 2.69
N GLU A 89 -10.61 -7.98 3.88
CA GLU A 89 -11.44 -8.36 5.03
C GLU A 89 -11.89 -7.09 5.75
N ARG A 90 -13.09 -7.10 6.31
CA ARG A 90 -13.75 -5.93 6.93
C ARG A 90 -14.17 -6.20 8.37
N GLU A 91 -14.21 -7.46 8.81
CA GLU A 91 -14.69 -7.85 10.14
C GLU A 91 -13.82 -7.32 11.29
N PHE A 92 -12.53 -7.10 11.05
CA PHE A 92 -11.61 -6.51 12.04
C PHE A 92 -11.84 -5.00 12.26
N GLY A 93 -12.60 -4.34 11.38
CA GLY A 93 -12.77 -2.89 11.41
C GLY A 93 -11.44 -2.15 11.23
N GLN A 94 -11.20 -1.12 12.03
CA GLN A 94 -9.97 -0.33 11.88
C GLN A 94 -8.74 -1.11 12.35
N ILE A 95 -7.82 -1.32 11.41
CA ILE A 95 -6.51 -1.93 11.68
C ILE A 95 -5.35 -1.00 11.29
N MET A 96 -4.14 -1.29 11.79
CA MET A 96 -2.91 -0.56 11.47
C MET A 96 -1.73 -1.54 11.36
N ASP A 97 -0.69 -1.12 10.63
CA ASP A 97 0.60 -1.83 10.56
C ASP A 97 0.49 -3.28 10.05
N LEU A 98 -0.29 -3.49 8.98
CA LEU A 98 -0.44 -4.80 8.35
C LEU A 98 0.86 -5.23 7.65
N LYS A 99 1.44 -6.34 8.09
CA LYS A 99 2.68 -6.91 7.54
C LYS A 99 2.79 -8.41 7.76
N VAL A 100 3.77 -9.02 7.08
CA VAL A 100 4.18 -10.40 7.32
C VAL A 100 5.33 -10.40 8.32
N GLN A 101 5.24 -11.23 9.36
CA GLN A 101 6.31 -11.44 10.32
C GLN A 101 6.51 -12.93 10.60
N HIS A 102 7.77 -13.33 10.78
CA HIS A 102 8.12 -14.70 11.07
C HIS A 102 8.06 -14.98 12.57
N TYR A 103 7.45 -16.09 12.96
CA TYR A 103 7.40 -16.53 14.35
C TYR A 103 7.41 -18.06 14.44
N MET A 104 8.38 -18.62 15.18
CA MET A 104 8.48 -20.06 15.47
C MET A 104 8.42 -20.98 14.23
N GLY A 105 9.04 -20.57 13.12
CA GLY A 105 9.14 -21.38 11.91
C GLY A 105 8.01 -21.15 10.90
N GLU A 106 7.04 -20.31 11.22
CA GLU A 106 5.88 -20.00 10.37
C GLU A 106 5.78 -18.49 10.13
N ASP A 107 5.19 -18.11 9.01
CA ASP A 107 4.90 -16.71 8.69
C ASP A 107 3.46 -16.37 9.10
N TYR A 108 3.29 -15.19 9.69
CA TYR A 108 1.99 -14.68 10.12
C TYR A 108 1.71 -13.31 9.50
N LEU A 109 0.45 -13.07 9.14
CA LEU A 109 -0.03 -11.71 8.96
C LEU A 109 -0.26 -11.10 10.33
N THR A 110 0.32 -9.94 10.55
CA THR A 110 0.21 -9.23 11.83
C THR A 110 -0.32 -7.83 11.62
N PHE A 111 -1.17 -7.36 12.54
CA PHE A 111 -1.68 -5.99 12.55
C PHE A 111 -2.20 -5.63 13.95
N TRP A 112 -2.25 -4.34 14.24
CA TRP A 112 -3.01 -3.81 15.37
C TRP A 112 -4.48 -3.63 14.98
N ALA A 113 -5.41 -3.89 15.88
CA ALA A 113 -6.84 -3.56 15.71
C ALA A 113 -7.43 -2.97 17.01
N GLY A 114 -8.24 -1.93 16.87
CA GLY A 114 -8.87 -1.23 18.00
C GLY A 114 -9.37 0.17 17.66
N ASP A 115 -9.56 0.99 18.70
CA ASP A 115 -10.01 2.38 18.58
C ASP A 115 -8.82 3.35 18.64
N ASP A 116 -8.90 4.47 17.91
CA ASP A 116 -7.90 5.55 17.89
C ASP A 116 -8.60 6.87 18.23
N ASP A 117 -8.08 7.61 19.21
CA ASP A 117 -8.61 8.92 19.62
C ASP A 117 -7.93 10.10 18.89
N GLY A 118 -7.07 9.81 17.93
CA GLY A 118 -6.29 10.75 17.13
C GLY A 118 -4.88 11.01 17.69
N THR A 119 -4.63 10.64 18.95
CA THR A 119 -3.30 10.71 19.58
C THR A 119 -2.76 9.31 19.88
N ARG A 120 -3.58 8.44 20.49
CA ARG A 120 -3.21 7.06 20.83
C ARG A 120 -4.18 6.02 20.27
N GLY A 121 -3.64 4.83 20.05
CA GLY A 121 -4.41 3.61 19.88
C GLY A 121 -4.78 2.96 21.22
N LEU A 122 -5.99 2.41 21.28
CA LEU A 122 -6.45 1.49 22.30
C LEU A 122 -6.88 0.18 21.61
N GLY A 123 -5.94 -0.75 21.45
CA GLY A 123 -6.21 -2.03 20.81
C GLY A 123 -5.26 -3.17 21.20
N GLN A 124 -5.30 -4.21 20.37
CA GLN A 124 -4.52 -5.44 20.53
C GLN A 124 -3.90 -5.82 19.18
N TYR A 125 -2.89 -6.70 19.23
CA TYR A 125 -2.18 -7.15 18.04
C TYR A 125 -2.62 -8.56 17.66
N TYR A 126 -3.01 -8.75 16.41
CA TYR A 126 -3.51 -10.01 15.88
C TYR A 126 -2.44 -10.68 15.04
N MET A 127 -2.36 -12.01 15.10
CA MET A 127 -1.52 -12.83 14.23
C MET A 127 -2.38 -13.88 13.54
N LEU A 128 -2.46 -13.81 12.21
CA LEU A 128 -3.23 -14.72 11.36
C LEU A 128 -2.28 -15.67 10.63
N ASN A 129 -2.67 -16.95 10.54
CA ASN A 129 -1.92 -17.94 9.76
C ASN A 129 -2.21 -17.82 8.24
N SER A 130 -1.61 -18.71 7.44
CA SER A 130 -1.84 -18.81 5.99
C SER A 130 -3.30 -19.02 5.60
N SER A 131 -4.14 -19.54 6.48
CA SER A 131 -5.58 -19.72 6.24
C SER A 131 -6.43 -18.55 6.72
N TYR A 132 -5.80 -17.45 7.15
CA TYR A 132 -6.43 -16.25 7.72
C TYR A 132 -7.15 -16.51 9.04
N ASP A 133 -6.88 -17.64 9.71
CA ASP A 133 -7.37 -17.92 11.06
C ASP A 133 -6.54 -17.11 12.07
N VAL A 134 -7.20 -16.44 13.02
CA VAL A 134 -6.52 -15.80 14.16
C VAL A 134 -5.91 -16.88 15.04
N VAL A 135 -4.58 -16.88 15.18
CA VAL A 135 -3.83 -17.85 16.01
C VAL A 135 -3.36 -17.23 17.31
N TYR A 136 -2.94 -15.97 17.29
CA TYR A 136 -2.54 -15.23 18.48
C TYR A 136 -3.23 -13.88 18.56
N ILE A 137 -3.54 -13.48 19.79
CA ILE A 137 -3.89 -12.11 20.15
C ILE A 137 -2.91 -11.71 21.24
N VAL A 138 -2.08 -10.70 20.94
CA VAL A 138 -0.98 -10.25 21.78
C VAL A 138 -1.35 -8.90 22.38
N SER A 139 -1.03 -8.69 23.65
CA SER A 139 -1.35 -7.47 24.39
C SER A 139 -0.19 -7.06 25.29
N PRO A 140 -0.01 -5.76 25.54
CA PRO A 140 0.97 -5.31 26.52
C PRO A 140 0.73 -5.87 27.92
N ALA A 141 1.78 -5.86 28.73
CA ALA A 141 1.73 -6.24 30.13
C ALA A 141 1.16 -5.12 31.02
N ASN A 142 1.05 -5.40 32.32
CA ASN A 142 0.64 -4.44 33.36
C ASN A 142 -0.77 -3.84 33.19
N GLY A 143 -1.63 -4.47 32.38
CA GLY A 143 -2.98 -3.97 32.13
C GLY A 143 -3.02 -2.73 31.22
N LEU A 144 -1.92 -2.47 30.50
CA LEU A 144 -1.84 -1.43 29.49
C LEU A 144 -2.42 -1.92 28.16
N THR A 145 -2.72 -0.97 27.28
CA THR A 145 -3.33 -1.23 25.97
C THR A 145 -2.33 -0.92 24.86
N GLY A 146 -2.31 -1.75 23.81
CA GLY A 146 -1.39 -1.59 22.69
C GLY A 146 -1.78 -0.38 21.85
N ASP A 147 -0.78 0.42 21.51
CA ASP A 147 -0.93 1.58 20.63
C ASP A 147 -0.71 1.20 19.15
N VAL A 148 -1.23 2.05 18.25
CA VAL A 148 -1.29 1.78 16.80
C VAL A 148 0.07 1.72 16.10
N HIS A 149 1.12 2.30 16.68
CA HIS A 149 2.30 2.70 15.91
C HIS A 149 3.29 1.57 15.63
N GLU A 150 3.40 0.57 16.50
CA GLU A 150 4.34 -0.53 16.29
C GLU A 150 3.86 -1.87 16.86
N PHE A 151 4.02 -2.92 16.05
CA PHE A 151 4.11 -4.30 16.51
C PHE A 151 5.22 -5.03 15.78
N LYS A 152 6.35 -5.28 16.44
CA LYS A 152 7.50 -5.94 15.81
C LYS A 152 7.90 -7.22 16.53
N ILE A 153 7.86 -8.35 15.83
CA ILE A 153 8.37 -9.63 16.33
C ILE A 153 9.90 -9.65 16.19
N THR A 154 10.58 -10.07 17.24
CA THR A 154 12.03 -10.26 17.25
C THR A 154 12.39 -11.69 16.87
N ASP A 155 13.64 -11.91 16.47
CA ASP A 155 14.17 -13.26 16.17
C ASP A 155 14.12 -14.22 17.38
N GLN A 156 13.98 -13.68 18.59
CA GLN A 156 13.87 -14.45 19.83
C GLN A 156 12.43 -14.89 20.15
N GLY A 157 11.44 -14.53 19.31
CA GLY A 157 10.03 -14.83 19.55
C GLY A 157 9.36 -13.90 20.57
N THR A 158 9.94 -12.73 20.80
CA THR A 158 9.34 -11.67 21.62
C THR A 158 8.68 -10.62 20.71
N ALA A 159 7.83 -9.76 21.26
CA ALA A 159 7.19 -8.67 20.54
C ALA A 159 7.50 -7.32 21.17
N LEU A 160 7.88 -6.36 20.33
CA LEU A 160 7.98 -4.95 20.66
C LEU A 160 6.67 -4.24 20.33
N MET A 161 6.21 -3.38 21.22
CA MET A 161 4.98 -2.61 21.03
C MET A 161 5.04 -1.24 21.66
N THR A 162 4.42 -0.25 21.00
CA THR A 162 4.21 1.09 21.56
C THR A 162 3.01 1.12 22.49
N ILE A 163 3.08 2.00 23.48
CA ILE A 163 2.04 2.20 24.49
C ILE A 163 1.99 3.68 24.86
N TYR A 164 0.79 4.16 25.19
CA TYR A 164 0.61 5.43 25.89
C TYR A 164 0.04 5.19 27.28
N ASP A 165 0.65 5.84 28.26
CA ASP A 165 0.13 5.92 29.64
C ASP A 165 -0.09 7.39 30.00
N ILE A 166 -1.26 7.72 30.56
CA ILE A 166 -1.59 9.10 30.91
C ILE A 166 -1.21 9.35 32.36
N CYS A 167 -0.34 10.33 32.60
CA CYS A 167 0.10 10.71 33.94
C CYS A 167 0.19 12.23 34.13
N GLU A 168 0.22 12.65 35.39
CA GLU A 168 0.44 14.05 35.77
C GLU A 168 1.90 14.45 35.51
N ALA A 169 2.12 15.66 34.99
CA ALA A 169 3.45 16.22 34.77
C ALA A 169 3.43 17.76 34.82
N ASP A 170 4.56 18.35 35.20
CA ASP A 170 4.75 19.80 35.21
C ASP A 170 5.03 20.31 33.79
N LEU A 171 4.09 21.06 33.22
CA LEU A 171 4.20 21.64 31.88
C LEU A 171 4.72 23.10 31.89
N SER A 172 5.15 23.63 33.05
CA SER A 172 5.60 25.02 33.17
C SER A 172 6.79 25.36 32.25
N SER A 173 7.62 24.36 31.93
CA SER A 173 8.75 24.49 31.00
C SER A 173 8.35 24.82 29.56
N VAL A 174 7.09 24.56 29.19
CA VAL A 174 6.49 24.83 27.88
C VAL A 174 5.30 25.80 27.98
N ASP A 175 5.30 26.66 29.02
CA ASP A 175 4.26 27.66 29.31
C ASP A 175 2.86 27.05 29.61
N GLY A 176 2.81 25.79 30.05
CA GLY A 176 1.61 25.08 30.48
C GLY A 176 1.37 25.12 32.01
N PRO A 177 0.35 24.40 32.50
CA PRO A 177 0.06 24.28 33.93
C PRO A 177 1.10 23.43 34.69
N GLU A 178 1.38 23.79 35.94
CA GLU A 178 2.27 23.04 36.86
C GLU A 178 1.67 21.66 37.24
N ASP A 179 0.34 21.56 37.27
CA ASP A 179 -0.46 20.34 37.51
C ASP A 179 -1.05 19.78 36.20
N GLY A 180 -0.26 19.86 35.12
CA GLY A 180 -0.61 19.35 33.80
C GLY A 180 -0.62 17.82 33.70
N TRP A 181 -0.93 17.35 32.50
CA TRP A 181 -0.99 15.93 32.17
C TRP A 181 -0.28 15.67 30.85
N ILE A 182 0.32 14.49 30.70
CA ILE A 182 0.97 14.05 29.47
C ILE A 182 0.45 12.70 28.99
N TYR A 183 0.49 12.53 27.67
CA TYR A 183 0.55 11.20 27.07
C TYR A 183 2.01 10.75 27.13
N ASP A 184 2.35 9.98 28.15
CA ASP A 184 3.70 9.43 28.26
C ASP A 184 3.86 8.28 27.28
N GLY A 185 4.91 8.36 26.45
CA GLY A 185 5.21 7.35 25.44
C GLY A 185 6.08 6.25 26.03
N LEU A 186 5.63 5.01 25.91
CA LEU A 186 6.38 3.84 26.34
C LEU A 186 6.54 2.84 25.22
N PHE A 187 7.49 1.94 25.39
CA PHE A 187 7.46 0.66 24.70
C PHE A 187 7.76 -0.50 25.62
N GLN A 188 7.22 -1.65 25.28
CA GLN A 188 7.48 -2.91 25.95
C GLN A 188 8.07 -3.93 25.00
N GLU A 189 8.87 -4.84 25.55
CA GLU A 189 9.18 -6.13 24.96
C GLU A 189 8.55 -7.23 25.81
N ILE A 190 7.74 -8.08 25.18
CA ILE A 190 7.09 -9.20 25.86
C ILE A 190 7.38 -10.53 25.16
N ASP A 191 7.38 -11.63 25.91
CA ASP A 191 7.37 -12.97 25.32
C ASP A 191 5.97 -13.30 24.78
N ILE A 192 5.87 -13.62 23.48
CA ILE A 192 4.58 -13.83 22.81
C ILE A 192 3.84 -15.06 23.36
N ALA A 193 4.58 -16.11 23.72
CA ALA A 193 4.00 -17.37 24.16
C ALA A 193 3.42 -17.31 25.59
N THR A 194 4.05 -16.53 26.46
CA THR A 194 3.72 -16.46 27.89
C THR A 194 3.02 -15.17 28.30
N GLY A 195 3.17 -14.09 27.53
CA GLY A 195 2.76 -12.74 27.90
C GLY A 195 3.63 -12.11 28.99
N GLU A 196 4.82 -12.68 29.28
CA GLU A 196 5.74 -12.13 30.27
C GLU A 196 6.37 -10.83 29.77
N LEU A 197 6.36 -9.80 30.63
CA LEU A 197 7.10 -8.56 30.39
C LEU A 197 8.60 -8.78 30.58
N LEU A 198 9.37 -8.53 29.53
CA LEU A 198 10.83 -8.65 29.57
C LEU A 198 11.53 -7.30 29.75
N PHE A 199 10.98 -6.26 29.14
CA PHE A 199 11.54 -4.91 29.19
C PHE A 199 10.45 -3.86 29.01
N GLU A 200 10.57 -2.73 29.71
CA GLU A 200 9.73 -1.54 29.55
C GLU A 200 10.63 -0.31 29.62
N TRP A 201 10.40 0.65 28.73
CA TRP A 201 11.06 1.94 28.74
C TRP A 201 10.04 3.06 28.59
N ARG A 202 10.24 4.14 29.35
CA ARG A 202 9.31 5.25 29.47
C ARG A 202 10.01 6.56 29.10
N ALA A 203 9.41 7.35 28.21
CA ALA A 203 10.03 8.56 27.71
C ALA A 203 10.28 9.61 28.79
N SER A 204 9.32 9.82 29.69
CA SER A 204 9.40 10.82 30.77
C SER A 204 10.52 10.57 31.79
N ASP A 205 11.06 9.35 31.88
CA ASP A 205 12.21 9.04 32.74
C ASP A 205 13.54 9.60 32.18
N TYR A 206 13.59 9.94 30.89
CA TYR A 206 14.83 10.27 30.19
C TYR A 206 14.79 11.58 29.40
N TYR A 207 13.62 12.04 28.96
CA TYR A 207 13.45 13.26 28.16
C TYR A 207 12.70 14.34 28.91
N ASP A 208 13.18 15.58 28.76
CA ASP A 208 12.51 16.75 29.31
C ASP A 208 11.41 17.22 28.34
N ILE A 209 10.34 17.78 28.89
CA ILE A 209 9.15 18.19 28.12
C ILE A 209 9.46 19.35 27.16
N ASP A 210 10.32 20.28 27.56
CA ASP A 210 10.75 21.43 26.75
C ASP A 210 11.66 21.06 25.58
N GLU A 211 12.01 19.79 25.44
CA GLU A 211 12.71 19.30 24.28
C GLU A 211 11.82 19.12 23.06
N SER A 212 10.52 18.96 23.26
CA SER A 212 9.56 18.81 22.18
C SER A 212 9.59 20.00 21.22
N TYR A 213 9.42 19.71 19.93
CA TYR A 213 9.17 20.69 18.88
C TYR A 213 7.68 20.87 18.61
N TYR A 214 6.82 19.99 19.17
CA TYR A 214 5.38 20.11 19.04
C TYR A 214 4.87 21.10 20.11
N PRO A 215 4.30 22.26 19.74
CA PRO A 215 3.87 23.23 20.73
C PRO A 215 2.64 22.72 21.50
N LEU A 216 2.40 23.30 22.69
CA LEU A 216 1.05 23.27 23.27
C LEU A 216 0.05 23.87 22.28
N GLY A 217 -1.18 23.38 22.30
CA GLY A 217 -2.18 23.77 21.31
C GLY A 217 -3.59 23.48 21.81
N GLU A 218 -4.31 22.62 21.11
CA GLU A 218 -5.63 22.14 21.54
C GLU A 218 -5.56 21.24 22.79
N LYS A 219 -4.35 20.82 23.18
CA LYS A 219 -4.04 20.01 24.37
C LYS A 219 -2.91 20.65 25.18
N GLY A 220 -2.83 20.25 26.45
CA GLY A 220 -1.79 20.62 27.40
C GLY A 220 -2.00 21.96 28.11
N SER A 221 -3.22 22.50 28.06
CA SER A 221 -3.58 23.81 28.61
C SER A 221 -4.36 23.73 29.93
N ALA A 222 -4.97 22.58 30.22
CA ALA A 222 -5.80 22.35 31.39
C ALA A 222 -5.27 21.19 32.25
N PRO A 223 -5.45 21.24 33.58
CA PRO A 223 -4.98 20.21 34.51
C PRO A 223 -5.93 19.00 34.53
N THR A 224 -6.09 18.34 33.39
CA THR A 224 -6.96 17.17 33.25
C THR A 224 -6.35 16.13 32.32
N ALA A 225 -6.54 14.84 32.63
CA ALA A 225 -6.10 13.72 31.78
C ALA A 225 -6.64 13.79 30.34
N HIS A 226 -7.84 14.34 30.14
CA HIS A 226 -8.42 14.50 28.79
C HIS A 226 -7.67 15.55 27.96
N ASP A 227 -6.98 16.49 28.62
CA ASP A 227 -6.19 17.54 27.99
C ASP A 227 -4.69 17.23 28.00
N ALA A 228 -4.33 15.94 28.13
CA ALA A 228 -2.94 15.52 28.19
C ALA A 228 -2.14 15.93 26.95
N TYR A 229 -0.93 16.43 27.17
CA TYR A 229 0.02 16.85 26.13
C TYR A 229 0.86 15.66 25.66
N ASP A 230 0.85 15.39 24.36
CA ASP A 230 1.75 14.43 23.75
C ASP A 230 3.07 15.12 23.40
N PHE A 231 4.08 14.91 24.24
CA PHE A 231 5.37 15.59 24.13
C PHE A 231 6.41 14.76 23.34
N PHE A 232 6.28 13.43 23.31
CA PHE A 232 7.33 12.53 22.78
C PHE A 232 6.92 11.79 21.50
N HIS A 233 5.72 11.23 21.44
CA HIS A 233 5.17 10.54 20.27
C HIS A 233 6.09 9.48 19.62
N ILE A 234 6.14 8.28 20.22
CA ILE A 234 6.86 7.13 19.62
C ILE A 234 6.09 6.63 18.41
N ASN A 235 6.78 6.46 17.27
CA ASN A 235 6.14 5.96 16.05
C ASN A 235 6.83 4.77 15.37
N SER A 236 7.96 4.33 15.90
CA SER A 236 8.61 3.09 15.49
C SER A 236 9.63 2.65 16.52
N ILE A 237 9.77 1.32 16.63
CA ILE A 237 10.75 0.66 17.48
C ILE A 237 11.40 -0.46 16.68
N ASP A 238 12.72 -0.53 16.70
CA ASP A 238 13.48 -1.65 16.17
C ASP A 238 14.44 -2.19 17.23
N LYS A 239 14.89 -3.44 17.08
CA LYS A 239 15.86 -4.08 17.98
C LYS A 239 17.02 -4.64 17.19
N HIS A 240 18.20 -4.17 17.54
CA HIS A 240 19.46 -4.65 16.98
C HIS A 240 19.80 -6.04 17.53
N PRO A 241 20.51 -6.92 16.79
CA PRO A 241 20.93 -8.23 17.28
C PRO A 241 21.77 -8.22 18.58
N ASN A 242 22.40 -7.10 18.90
CA ASN A 242 23.12 -6.92 20.18
C ASN A 242 22.22 -6.60 21.38
N GLY A 243 20.90 -6.48 21.16
CA GLY A 243 19.90 -6.19 22.18
C GLY A 243 19.51 -4.72 22.29
N ASN A 244 20.22 -3.79 21.65
CA ASN A 244 19.89 -2.37 21.71
C ASN A 244 18.59 -2.07 20.94
N TYR A 245 17.79 -1.16 21.46
CA TYR A 245 16.57 -0.67 20.81
C TYR A 245 16.87 0.61 20.02
N LEU A 246 16.13 0.83 18.94
CA LEU A 246 16.11 2.04 18.14
C LEU A 246 14.70 2.60 18.17
N VAL A 247 14.52 3.80 18.70
CA VAL A 247 13.22 4.42 18.93
C VAL A 247 13.14 5.73 18.19
N SER A 248 12.12 5.89 17.36
CA SER A 248 11.84 7.17 16.70
C SER A 248 10.82 7.95 17.50
N SER A 249 11.17 9.19 17.84
CA SER A 249 10.26 10.17 18.42
C SER A 249 9.93 11.25 17.40
N ARG A 250 8.65 11.32 17.03
CA ARG A 250 8.16 12.28 16.04
C ARG A 250 8.28 13.71 16.53
N TYR A 251 8.04 13.98 17.82
CA TYR A 251 7.97 15.33 18.37
C TYR A 251 9.30 15.85 18.91
N MET A 252 10.25 14.95 19.20
CA MET A 252 11.62 15.36 19.49
C MET A 252 12.46 15.59 18.22
N HIS A 253 11.96 15.14 17.06
CA HIS A 253 12.72 15.06 15.81
C HIS A 253 13.99 14.19 15.97
N THR A 254 13.85 13.07 16.69
CA THR A 254 15.00 12.21 17.03
C THR A 254 14.81 10.74 16.72
N VAL A 255 15.93 10.09 16.42
CA VAL A 255 16.08 8.64 16.52
C VAL A 255 17.07 8.35 17.64
N THR A 256 16.65 7.53 18.61
CA THR A 256 17.39 7.29 19.85
C THR A 256 17.73 5.82 19.99
N CYS A 257 18.99 5.53 20.31
CA CYS A 257 19.41 4.17 20.63
C CYS A 257 19.47 3.96 22.14
N ILE A 258 18.82 2.90 22.60
CA ILE A 258 18.64 2.58 24.02
C ILE A 258 19.25 1.20 24.28
N SER A 259 20.03 1.06 25.34
CA SER A 259 20.60 -0.22 25.74
C SER A 259 19.53 -1.17 26.30
N PRO A 260 19.81 -2.48 26.42
CA PRO A 260 18.95 -3.43 27.14
C PRO A 260 18.65 -3.07 28.60
N TRP A 261 19.37 -2.09 29.16
CA TRP A 261 19.24 -1.63 30.54
C TRP A 261 18.49 -0.29 30.66
N GLY A 262 18.02 0.26 29.54
CA GLY A 262 17.28 1.53 29.48
C GLY A 262 18.13 2.78 29.28
N GLU A 263 19.45 2.68 29.35
CA GLU A 263 20.34 3.82 29.14
C GLU A 263 20.32 4.30 27.67
N ILE A 264 20.18 5.61 27.46
CA ILE A 264 20.37 6.23 26.14
C ILE A 264 21.85 6.18 25.76
N LEU A 265 22.16 5.49 24.66
CA LEU A 265 23.51 5.35 24.14
C LEU A 265 23.89 6.50 23.21
N TRP A 266 22.95 6.92 22.36
CA TRP A 266 23.13 8.05 21.45
C TRP A 266 21.78 8.55 20.91
N VAL A 267 21.79 9.77 20.39
CA VAL A 267 20.63 10.42 19.76
C VAL A 267 21.05 11.02 18.41
N LEU A 268 20.29 10.73 17.36
CA LEU A 268 20.40 11.35 16.04
C LEU A 268 19.29 12.39 15.87
N GLY A 269 19.66 13.63 15.52
CA GLY A 269 18.71 14.72 15.30
C GLY A 269 18.24 15.44 16.56
N GLY A 270 17.30 16.37 16.38
CA GLY A 270 16.70 17.16 17.45
C GLY A 270 17.69 17.98 18.31
N LYS A 271 17.27 18.34 19.52
CA LYS A 271 18.05 19.18 20.45
C LYS A 271 19.24 18.44 21.09
N ARG A 272 19.18 17.10 21.17
CA ARG A 272 20.18 16.23 21.82
C ARG A 272 21.12 15.51 20.86
N ASN A 273 21.18 15.92 19.60
CA ASN A 273 21.98 15.25 18.57
C ASN A 273 23.44 15.01 19.00
N THR A 274 23.88 13.76 18.91
CA THR A 274 25.23 13.30 19.27
C THR A 274 26.20 13.37 18.09
N PHE A 275 25.70 13.27 16.85
CA PHE A 275 26.54 13.06 15.67
C PHE A 275 26.93 14.36 14.96
N LYS A 276 28.17 14.45 14.50
CA LYS A 276 28.56 15.46 13.52
C LYS A 276 28.06 15.04 12.13
N ASP A 277 27.15 15.82 11.58
CA ASP A 277 26.68 15.62 10.21
C ASP A 277 27.78 15.97 9.19
N ILE A 278 28.20 14.97 8.40
CA ILE A 278 29.18 15.12 7.33
C ILE A 278 28.56 15.08 5.93
N SER A 279 27.23 14.95 5.82
CA SER A 279 26.55 15.06 4.54
C SER A 279 26.63 16.51 4.01
N PRO A 280 26.60 16.71 2.67
CA PRO A 280 26.73 18.03 2.06
C PRO A 280 25.64 19.03 2.47
N ASP A 281 24.41 18.55 2.68
CA ASP A 281 23.20 19.34 2.90
C ASP A 281 22.68 19.29 4.34
N LYS A 282 23.41 18.64 5.25
CA LYS A 282 23.02 18.42 6.66
C LYS A 282 21.72 17.66 6.83
N SER A 283 21.41 16.79 5.87
CA SER A 283 20.22 15.94 5.90
C SER A 283 20.28 14.83 6.95
N ALA A 284 21.47 14.35 7.35
CA ALA A 284 21.59 13.17 8.21
C ALA A 284 21.09 13.47 9.64
N THR A 285 21.34 14.67 10.16
CA THR A 285 20.85 15.10 11.48
C THR A 285 19.67 16.06 11.38
N GLY A 286 19.34 16.54 10.19
CA GLY A 286 18.28 17.53 9.94
C GLY A 286 16.89 16.93 9.71
N ILE A 287 16.60 15.77 10.28
CA ILE A 287 15.32 15.06 10.18
C ILE A 287 14.23 15.76 10.99
N THR A 288 12.98 15.66 10.55
CA THR A 288 11.85 16.36 11.17
C THR A 288 10.56 15.57 11.00
N TRP A 289 9.80 15.40 12.08
CA TRP A 289 8.51 14.67 12.08
C TRP A 289 8.58 13.24 11.52
N GLN A 290 9.76 12.63 11.55
CA GLN A 290 10.10 11.39 10.85
C GLN A 290 9.34 10.17 11.38
N HIS A 291 9.20 9.15 10.55
CA HIS A 291 8.61 7.85 10.88
C HIS A 291 9.54 6.68 10.48
N ASP A 292 9.22 5.51 11.04
CA ASP A 292 9.71 4.20 10.61
C ASP A 292 11.24 4.07 10.58
N ALA A 293 11.89 4.42 11.68
CA ALA A 293 13.33 4.25 11.84
C ALA A 293 13.68 2.76 12.02
N ARG A 294 14.54 2.21 11.15
CA ARG A 294 14.92 0.79 11.14
C ARG A 294 16.42 0.60 11.04
N TRP A 295 16.93 -0.45 11.67
CA TRP A 295 18.28 -0.93 11.42
C TRP A 295 18.35 -1.68 10.09
N GLN A 296 19.39 -1.43 9.31
CA GLN A 296 19.74 -2.20 8.11
C GLN A 296 21.06 -2.96 8.27
N SER A 297 21.94 -2.46 9.13
CA SER A 297 23.19 -3.10 9.55
C SER A 297 23.63 -2.52 10.90
N ASP A 298 24.81 -2.91 11.39
CA ASP A 298 25.41 -2.35 12.61
C ASP A 298 25.57 -0.83 12.57
N THR A 299 25.67 -0.23 11.38
CA THR A 299 25.96 1.20 11.19
C THR A 299 24.98 1.92 10.27
N ILE A 300 24.07 1.22 9.60
CA ILE A 300 23.13 1.83 8.65
C ILE A 300 21.73 1.77 9.22
N ILE A 301 21.06 2.93 9.20
CA ILE A 301 19.64 3.05 9.49
C ILE A 301 18.88 3.61 8.30
N THR A 302 17.60 3.30 8.22
CA THR A 302 16.66 3.95 7.31
C THR A 302 15.53 4.62 8.07
N LEU A 303 14.95 5.68 7.50
CA LEU A 303 13.78 6.36 8.04
C LEU A 303 13.06 7.14 6.95
N LEU A 304 11.81 7.53 7.24
CA LEU A 304 11.04 8.45 6.40
C LEU A 304 10.99 9.83 7.06
N ASP A 305 11.67 10.83 6.49
CA ASP A 305 11.59 12.24 6.90
C ASP A 305 10.34 12.86 6.28
N ASN A 306 9.24 12.85 7.03
CA ASN A 306 7.99 13.47 6.63
C ASN A 306 8.18 14.95 6.29
N GLY A 307 8.99 15.67 7.06
CA GLY A 307 9.26 17.08 6.79
C GLY A 307 8.10 18.02 7.12
N ALA A 308 6.99 17.51 7.66
CA ALA A 308 5.77 18.26 7.92
C ALA A 308 4.91 17.67 9.03
N HIS A 309 4.09 18.53 9.64
CA HIS A 309 3.00 18.22 10.56
C HIS A 309 1.82 19.15 10.24
N GLU A 310 0.69 18.59 9.79
CA GLU A 310 -0.51 19.38 9.46
C GLU A 310 -0.23 20.66 8.65
N HIS A 311 -0.44 21.85 9.19
CA HIS A 311 -0.21 23.11 8.47
C HIS A 311 1.24 23.60 8.54
N LEU A 312 2.11 22.92 9.27
CA LEU A 312 3.52 23.24 9.45
C LEU A 312 4.37 22.37 8.52
N SER A 313 5.13 23.00 7.63
CA SER A 313 6.11 22.32 6.78
C SER A 313 7.50 22.87 7.08
N THR A 314 8.44 21.96 7.33
CA THR A 314 9.87 22.26 7.51
C THR A 314 10.69 21.90 6.28
N ARG A 315 10.10 21.14 5.35
CA ARG A 315 10.64 20.75 4.04
C ARG A 315 9.59 20.95 2.95
N ASP A 316 10.03 20.96 1.70
CA ASP A 316 9.13 21.13 0.54
C ASP A 316 8.34 19.86 0.21
N HIS A 317 8.88 18.68 0.53
CA HIS A 317 8.28 17.37 0.29
C HIS A 317 8.87 16.30 1.21
N THR A 318 8.21 15.13 1.26
CA THR A 318 8.66 13.99 2.08
C THR A 318 9.77 13.21 1.40
N ARG A 319 10.72 12.71 2.20
CA ARG A 319 11.91 12.00 1.69
C ARG A 319 12.20 10.75 2.53
N GLY A 320 12.53 9.65 1.86
CA GLY A 320 13.17 8.51 2.49
C GLY A 320 14.67 8.74 2.64
N PHE A 321 15.27 8.27 3.72
CA PHE A 321 16.71 8.35 3.97
C PHE A 321 17.32 7.00 4.29
N MET A 322 18.53 6.80 3.78
CA MET A 322 19.47 5.80 4.27
C MET A 322 20.70 6.53 4.83
N ILE A 323 20.98 6.34 6.12
CA ILE A 323 21.99 7.08 6.86
C ILE A 323 23.00 6.10 7.44
N GLU A 324 24.28 6.37 7.22
CA GLU A 324 25.39 5.69 7.85
C GLU A 324 25.85 6.45 9.10
N LEU A 325 26.05 5.71 10.18
CA LEU A 325 26.54 6.16 11.47
C LEU A 325 27.95 5.61 11.71
N ASN A 326 28.86 6.48 12.10
CA ASN A 326 30.20 6.09 12.57
C ASN A 326 30.28 6.41 14.06
N PHE A 327 30.42 5.36 14.88
CA PHE A 327 30.48 5.46 16.34
C PHE A 327 31.89 5.71 16.88
N ASP A 328 32.94 5.54 16.08
CA ASP A 328 34.32 5.88 16.45
C ASP A 328 34.55 7.39 16.38
N ASP A 329 34.11 8.00 15.27
CA ASP A 329 34.26 9.44 15.00
C ASP A 329 33.01 10.26 15.37
N TRP A 330 31.92 9.60 15.77
CA TRP A 330 30.61 10.21 16.05
C TRP A 330 30.12 11.07 14.90
N THR A 331 30.10 10.51 13.68
CA THR A 331 29.61 11.20 12.48
C THR A 331 28.40 10.50 11.87
N ALA A 332 27.52 11.27 11.24
CA ALA A 332 26.40 10.75 10.44
C ALA A 332 26.51 11.23 9.00
N ASN A 333 26.27 10.34 8.04
CA ASN A 333 26.33 10.63 6.61
C ASN A 333 25.09 10.07 5.89
N THR A 334 24.46 10.89 5.07
CA THR A 334 23.37 10.44 4.21
C THR A 334 23.95 9.72 3.00
N LEU A 335 23.65 8.43 2.86
CA LEU A 335 24.06 7.62 1.71
C LEU A 335 23.12 7.83 0.53
N HIS A 336 21.82 7.75 0.79
CA HIS A 336 20.77 7.83 -0.23
C HIS A 336 19.59 8.66 0.25
N VAL A 337 18.95 9.33 -0.70
CA VAL A 337 17.73 10.12 -0.53
C VAL A 337 16.71 9.66 -1.57
N TYR A 338 15.49 9.37 -1.12
CA TYR A 338 14.39 8.92 -1.96
C TYR A 338 13.27 9.95 -1.94
N ASP A 339 13.17 10.78 -2.97
CA ASP A 339 12.15 11.83 -3.04
C ASP A 339 10.77 11.27 -3.40
N SER A 340 9.73 11.76 -2.74
CA SER A 340 8.33 11.50 -3.12
C SER A 340 8.07 11.86 -4.59
N PRO A 341 7.53 10.95 -5.43
CA PRO A 341 7.23 11.25 -6.83
C PRO A 341 6.27 12.43 -6.99
N GLY A 342 6.70 13.46 -7.73
CA GLY A 342 5.93 14.70 -7.86
C GLY A 342 5.98 15.63 -6.65
N SER A 343 6.93 15.41 -5.73
CA SER A 343 7.26 16.30 -4.61
C SER A 343 6.06 16.63 -3.71
N PHE A 344 5.24 15.64 -3.37
CA PHE A 344 4.16 15.83 -2.41
C PHE A 344 4.67 15.71 -0.97
N SER A 345 3.95 16.29 -0.04
CA SER A 345 4.24 16.19 1.39
C SER A 345 3.30 15.16 2.05
N SER A 346 3.89 14.25 2.83
CA SER A 346 3.21 13.37 3.76
C SER A 346 3.38 13.90 5.18
N HIS A 347 2.27 14.32 5.77
CA HIS A 347 2.25 15.08 7.01
C HIS A 347 2.33 14.21 8.26
N SER A 348 2.16 12.91 8.09
CA SER A 348 2.23 11.89 9.13
C SER A 348 2.27 10.51 8.49
N GLN A 349 2.70 9.52 9.27
CA GLN A 349 2.67 8.11 8.89
C GLN A 349 3.64 7.81 7.75
N GLY A 350 3.57 6.58 7.24
CA GLY A 350 4.43 6.07 6.18
C GLY A 350 5.53 5.15 6.69
N SER A 351 6.19 4.50 5.75
CA SER A 351 7.21 3.47 5.98
C SER A 351 8.27 3.48 4.90
N LEU A 352 9.47 3.07 5.25
CA LEU A 352 10.56 2.78 4.33
C LEU A 352 11.07 1.36 4.60
N GLN A 353 10.96 0.51 3.60
CA GLN A 353 11.38 -0.88 3.64
C GLN A 353 12.48 -1.14 2.61
N VAL A 354 13.61 -1.69 3.05
CA VAL A 354 14.59 -2.29 2.14
C VAL A 354 14.13 -3.71 1.83
N LEU A 355 13.94 -4.00 0.54
CA LEU A 355 13.42 -5.27 0.07
C LEU A 355 14.54 -6.33 0.04
N PRO A 356 14.33 -7.50 0.67
CA PRO A 356 15.42 -8.42 1.00
C PRO A 356 16.05 -9.11 -0.21
N ARG A 357 15.33 -9.28 -1.34
CA ARG A 357 15.85 -10.05 -2.49
C ARG A 357 16.68 -9.18 -3.44
N THR A 358 16.25 -7.94 -3.66
CA THR A 358 16.84 -7.01 -4.63
C THR A 358 17.66 -5.90 -3.96
N GLY A 359 17.42 -5.62 -2.68
CA GLY A 359 17.93 -4.43 -2.00
C GLY A 359 17.21 -3.15 -2.40
N HIS A 360 16.18 -3.22 -3.25
CA HIS A 360 15.37 -2.06 -3.63
C HIS A 360 14.69 -1.44 -2.41
N VAL A 361 14.28 -0.19 -2.54
CA VAL A 361 13.62 0.56 -1.47
C VAL A 361 12.14 0.72 -1.81
N PHE A 362 11.27 0.19 -0.96
CA PHE A 362 9.83 0.36 -1.05
C PHE A 362 9.37 1.37 0.00
N ILE A 363 8.65 2.40 -0.43
CA ILE A 363 8.15 3.46 0.44
C ILE A 363 6.63 3.50 0.37
N GLY A 364 6.01 3.31 1.53
CA GLY A 364 4.60 3.65 1.75
C GLY A 364 4.51 5.08 2.22
N TRP A 365 3.78 5.93 1.50
CA TRP A 365 3.78 7.36 1.80
C TRP A 365 2.84 7.77 2.93
N GLY A 366 2.06 6.84 3.50
CA GLY A 366 1.25 7.09 4.69
C GLY A 366 -0.03 7.87 4.39
N LYS A 367 -0.10 9.13 4.85
CA LYS A 367 -1.28 9.98 4.65
C LYS A 367 -1.65 10.16 3.16
N PRO A 368 -0.71 10.43 2.24
CA PRO A 368 -0.89 10.15 0.82
C PRO A 368 -1.11 8.64 0.60
N SER A 369 -2.26 8.28 0.02
CA SER A 369 -2.61 6.91 -0.35
C SER A 369 -1.80 6.41 -1.55
N ALA A 370 -0.48 6.39 -1.41
CA ALA A 370 0.50 6.09 -2.44
C ALA A 370 1.61 5.19 -1.91
N TYR A 371 2.25 4.46 -2.82
CA TYR A 371 3.47 3.71 -2.55
C TYR A 371 4.36 3.63 -3.79
N THR A 372 5.67 3.56 -3.58
CA THR A 372 6.66 3.62 -4.65
C THR A 372 7.82 2.67 -4.36
N GLU A 373 8.28 1.94 -5.37
CA GLU A 373 9.53 1.16 -5.31
C GLU A 373 10.63 1.87 -6.09
N PHE A 374 11.82 1.93 -5.49
CA PHE A 374 13.01 2.53 -6.02
C PHE A 374 14.14 1.51 -6.12
N THR A 375 15.03 1.69 -7.10
CA THR A 375 16.39 1.14 -6.97
C THR A 375 17.09 1.75 -5.74
N VAL A 376 18.17 1.10 -5.28
CA VAL A 376 19.01 1.63 -4.17
C VAL A 376 19.47 3.07 -4.45
N ASP A 377 19.79 3.40 -5.69
CA ASP A 377 20.28 4.72 -6.08
C ASP A 377 19.17 5.79 -6.26
N GLY A 378 17.90 5.43 -6.06
CA GLY A 378 16.78 6.36 -6.09
C GLY A 378 16.06 6.49 -7.44
N GLU A 379 16.35 5.62 -8.42
CA GLU A 379 15.49 5.52 -9.62
C GLU A 379 14.14 4.92 -9.24
N VAL A 380 13.04 5.64 -9.49
CA VAL A 380 11.67 5.10 -9.39
C VAL A 380 11.49 3.94 -10.37
N LEU A 381 11.07 2.78 -9.89
CA LEU A 381 10.73 1.60 -10.71
C LEU A 381 9.22 1.46 -10.84
N CYS A 382 8.52 1.46 -9.70
CA CYS A 382 7.08 1.28 -9.59
C CYS A 382 6.49 2.46 -8.83
N ASP A 383 5.44 3.08 -9.35
CA ASP A 383 4.76 4.21 -8.70
C ASP A 383 3.25 4.08 -8.82
N PHE A 384 2.59 4.03 -7.67
CA PHE A 384 1.21 3.64 -7.52
C PHE A 384 0.52 4.54 -6.51
N HIS A 385 -0.76 4.80 -6.73
CA HIS A 385 -1.62 5.35 -5.70
C HIS A 385 -3.03 4.81 -5.81
N TRP A 386 -3.69 4.70 -4.66
CA TRP A 386 -5.01 4.09 -4.51
C TRP A 386 -6.04 5.09 -3.96
N GLY A 387 -5.72 6.38 -4.05
CA GLY A 387 -6.68 7.48 -4.00
C GLY A 387 -6.24 8.66 -4.87
N PRO A 388 -7.15 9.58 -5.22
CA PRO A 388 -6.83 10.75 -6.06
C PRO A 388 -5.77 11.66 -5.45
N ARG A 389 -4.77 12.04 -6.25
CA ARG A 389 -3.68 12.93 -5.82
C ARG A 389 -4.16 14.29 -5.30
N VAL A 390 -5.25 14.83 -5.87
CA VAL A 390 -5.84 16.09 -5.42
C VAL A 390 -6.29 16.05 -3.95
N PHE A 391 -6.52 14.87 -3.37
CA PHE A 391 -6.96 14.70 -1.99
C PHE A 391 -5.87 14.21 -1.03
N PHE A 392 -4.61 14.03 -1.47
CA PHE A 392 -3.51 13.56 -0.60
C PHE A 392 -3.34 14.42 0.66
N TRP A 393 -3.41 15.75 0.51
CA TRP A 393 -3.33 16.69 1.62
C TRP A 393 -4.40 16.44 2.69
N LEU A 394 -5.60 16.04 2.28
CA LEU A 394 -6.75 15.85 3.16
C LEU A 394 -6.68 14.51 3.91
N GLY A 395 -6.01 13.50 3.34
CA GLY A 395 -5.93 12.16 3.93
C GLY A 395 -7.31 11.52 4.12
N TRP A 396 -8.24 11.79 3.18
CA TRP A 396 -9.61 11.27 3.20
C TRP A 396 -9.67 9.75 3.07
N ILE A 397 -8.72 9.19 2.33
CA ILE A 397 -8.34 7.78 2.38
C ILE A 397 -6.83 7.72 2.58
N LYS A 398 -6.37 6.79 3.41
CA LYS A 398 -4.97 6.64 3.78
C LYS A 398 -4.73 5.27 4.37
N SER A 399 -3.47 4.86 4.42
CA SER A 399 -3.04 3.73 5.22
C SER A 399 -1.86 4.16 6.07
N TYR A 400 -1.72 3.58 7.27
CA TYR A 400 -0.64 3.98 8.18
C TYR A 400 0.74 3.66 7.60
N ARG A 401 0.89 2.46 7.05
CA ARG A 401 2.08 2.01 6.32
C ARG A 401 1.62 1.28 5.06
N ALA A 402 2.49 1.25 4.07
CA ALA A 402 2.40 0.27 2.99
C ALA A 402 3.68 -0.55 3.02
N GLN A 403 3.56 -1.86 2.96
CA GLN A 403 4.70 -2.77 3.04
C GLN A 403 4.58 -3.87 2.00
N LYS A 404 5.71 -4.44 1.61
CA LYS A 404 5.78 -5.42 0.54
C LYS A 404 6.45 -6.70 1.04
N PHE A 405 5.74 -7.82 0.90
CA PHE A 405 6.21 -9.13 1.35
C PHE A 405 5.76 -10.23 0.40
N HIS A 406 6.47 -11.36 0.44
CA HIS A 406 5.90 -12.62 -0.03
C HIS A 406 4.92 -13.15 1.01
N TRP A 407 3.85 -13.81 0.56
CA TRP A 407 2.85 -14.42 1.41
C TRP A 407 2.23 -15.62 0.69
N VAL A 408 1.92 -16.67 1.46
CA VAL A 408 1.16 -17.82 0.97
C VAL A 408 -0.16 -17.86 1.71
N GLY A 409 -1.21 -17.36 1.07
CA GLY A 409 -2.59 -17.43 1.53
C GLY A 409 -3.32 -18.64 0.94
N ARG A 410 -3.92 -19.44 1.81
CA ARG A 410 -4.71 -20.64 1.52
C ARG A 410 -6.01 -20.61 2.34
N PRO A 411 -6.98 -19.76 1.93
CA PRO A 411 -8.24 -19.60 2.63
C PRO A 411 -9.02 -20.92 2.69
N ARG A 412 -9.77 -21.13 3.78
CA ARG A 412 -10.62 -22.33 3.97
C ARG A 412 -11.91 -22.29 3.17
N VAL A 413 -12.39 -21.09 2.87
CA VAL A 413 -13.61 -20.90 2.09
C VAL A 413 -13.33 -21.28 0.63
N PRO A 414 -14.27 -21.93 -0.06
CA PRO A 414 -14.11 -22.26 -1.47
C PRO A 414 -14.09 -20.97 -2.34
N PRO A 415 -13.57 -21.05 -3.57
CA PRO A 415 -13.65 -19.95 -4.53
C PRO A 415 -15.09 -19.60 -4.89
N ASP A 416 -15.34 -18.31 -5.10
CA ASP A 416 -16.64 -17.78 -5.47
C ASP A 416 -16.82 -17.78 -7.00
N VAL A 417 -18.07 -17.94 -7.44
CA VAL A 417 -18.41 -18.00 -8.87
C VAL A 417 -19.76 -17.36 -9.17
N ALA A 418 -19.77 -16.53 -10.22
CA ALA A 418 -20.96 -16.00 -10.87
C ALA A 418 -21.02 -16.45 -12.33
N VAL A 419 -22.22 -16.57 -12.87
CA VAL A 419 -22.47 -16.92 -14.27
C VAL A 419 -23.29 -15.80 -14.87
N ASP A 420 -22.96 -15.42 -16.09
CA ASP A 420 -23.65 -14.36 -16.81
C ASP A 420 -25.09 -14.76 -17.19
N GLU A 421 -25.88 -13.80 -17.66
CA GLU A 421 -27.28 -14.06 -18.04
C GLU A 421 -27.42 -15.00 -19.23
N ALA A 422 -26.45 -15.03 -20.15
CA ALA A 422 -26.49 -15.93 -21.31
C ALA A 422 -26.19 -17.38 -20.92
N GLY A 423 -25.50 -17.60 -19.78
CA GLY A 423 -25.13 -18.92 -19.31
C GLY A 423 -23.91 -19.50 -20.03
N ASP A 424 -23.15 -18.67 -20.74
CA ASP A 424 -21.99 -19.06 -21.55
C ASP A 424 -20.66 -18.58 -20.96
N THR A 425 -20.70 -17.73 -19.92
CA THR A 425 -19.52 -17.15 -19.30
C THR A 425 -19.63 -17.24 -17.78
N ALA A 426 -18.58 -17.75 -17.13
CA ALA A 426 -18.43 -17.71 -15.67
C ALA A 426 -17.33 -16.75 -15.25
N TYR A 427 -17.52 -16.08 -14.12
CA TYR A 427 -16.54 -15.26 -13.43
C TYR A 427 -16.17 -15.95 -12.13
N VAL A 428 -14.88 -16.07 -11.84
CA VAL A 428 -14.37 -16.78 -10.65
C VAL A 428 -13.30 -15.97 -9.94
N SER A 429 -13.35 -15.97 -8.61
CA SER A 429 -12.37 -15.32 -7.75
C SER A 429 -12.15 -16.13 -6.46
N TRP A 430 -11.04 -15.89 -5.77
CA TRP A 430 -10.75 -16.55 -4.49
C TRP A 430 -10.04 -15.61 -3.53
N ASN A 431 -10.83 -14.99 -2.64
CA ASN A 431 -10.34 -13.99 -1.68
C ASN A 431 -9.27 -14.58 -0.74
N GLY A 432 -8.04 -14.12 -0.88
CA GLY A 432 -6.88 -14.54 -0.08
C GLY A 432 -6.04 -15.68 -0.66
N ALA A 433 -6.45 -16.33 -1.75
CA ALA A 433 -5.64 -17.41 -2.32
C ALA A 433 -4.51 -16.86 -3.22
N THR A 434 -3.26 -17.18 -2.90
CA THR A 434 -2.09 -16.56 -3.56
C THR A 434 -1.33 -17.47 -4.50
N ASP A 435 -1.40 -18.79 -4.31
CA ASP A 435 -0.63 -19.80 -5.04
C ASP A 435 -1.40 -20.47 -6.20
N ILE A 436 -2.49 -19.84 -6.66
CA ILE A 436 -3.29 -20.29 -7.82
C ILE A 436 -2.59 -19.89 -9.12
N ALA A 437 -2.40 -20.84 -10.02
CA ALA A 437 -1.93 -20.62 -11.39
C ALA A 437 -3.08 -20.40 -12.39
N GLY A 438 -4.20 -21.08 -12.20
CA GLY A 438 -5.37 -20.97 -13.06
C GLY A 438 -6.52 -21.87 -12.66
N TRP A 439 -7.48 -21.96 -13.57
CA TRP A 439 -8.77 -22.60 -13.37
C TRP A 439 -8.99 -23.68 -14.41
N VAL A 440 -9.33 -24.88 -13.95
CA VAL A 440 -9.78 -25.99 -14.80
C VAL A 440 -11.30 -26.02 -14.78
N LEU A 441 -11.92 -25.76 -15.93
CA LEU A 441 -13.35 -25.95 -16.13
C LEU A 441 -13.65 -27.44 -16.16
N GLN A 442 -14.48 -27.91 -15.24
CA GLN A 442 -14.96 -29.28 -15.21
C GLN A 442 -16.46 -29.33 -15.46
N ARG A 443 -16.92 -30.40 -16.12
CA ARG A 443 -18.32 -30.59 -16.49
C ARG A 443 -18.82 -31.97 -16.08
N ALA A 444 -20.05 -32.03 -15.61
CA ALA A 444 -20.79 -33.24 -15.34
C ALA A 444 -22.19 -33.22 -15.99
N SER A 445 -22.76 -34.42 -16.14
CA SER A 445 -24.07 -34.62 -16.75
C SER A 445 -25.25 -34.27 -15.85
N ASN A 446 -25.04 -34.22 -14.53
CA ASN A 446 -26.09 -33.97 -13.54
C ASN A 446 -25.55 -33.16 -12.33
N SER A 447 -26.44 -32.49 -11.61
CA SER A 447 -26.10 -31.62 -10.47
C SER A 447 -25.66 -32.36 -9.21
N SER A 448 -25.91 -33.66 -9.13
CA SER A 448 -25.59 -34.53 -8.00
C SER A 448 -24.40 -35.45 -8.30
N ALA A 449 -23.64 -35.13 -9.35
CA ALA A 449 -22.50 -35.90 -9.80
C ALA A 449 -21.45 -36.01 -8.69
N GLY A 450 -20.94 -37.22 -8.46
CA GLY A 450 -19.81 -37.42 -7.56
C GLY A 450 -18.53 -36.78 -8.11
N GLU A 451 -17.50 -36.63 -7.29
CA GLU A 451 -16.24 -35.99 -7.71
C GLU A 451 -15.60 -36.67 -8.93
N ASP A 452 -15.70 -38.00 -9.03
CA ASP A 452 -15.17 -38.80 -10.16
C ASP A 452 -15.96 -38.67 -11.47
N GLU A 453 -17.14 -38.04 -11.44
CA GLU A 453 -18.01 -37.86 -12.61
C GLU A 453 -17.76 -36.54 -13.35
N PHE A 454 -16.90 -35.67 -12.81
CA PHE A 454 -16.53 -34.40 -13.42
C PHE A 454 -15.37 -34.58 -14.41
N GLU A 455 -15.61 -34.27 -15.68
CA GLU A 455 -14.60 -34.30 -16.73
C GLU A 455 -13.99 -32.92 -16.92
N SER A 456 -12.66 -32.84 -17.00
CA SER A 456 -11.95 -31.59 -17.33
C SER A 456 -12.15 -31.22 -18.79
N VAL A 457 -12.58 -29.97 -19.05
CA VAL A 457 -12.96 -29.46 -20.36
C VAL A 457 -11.94 -28.45 -20.91
N ALA A 458 -11.57 -27.47 -20.10
CA ALA A 458 -10.68 -26.38 -20.50
C ALA A 458 -9.84 -25.88 -19.32
N TYR A 459 -8.73 -25.22 -19.62
CA TYR A 459 -7.89 -24.53 -18.65
C TYR A 459 -7.79 -23.04 -19.01
N THR A 460 -7.99 -22.18 -18.02
CA THR A 460 -7.87 -20.73 -18.14
C THR A 460 -6.85 -20.22 -17.11
N PRO A 461 -5.75 -19.56 -17.53
CA PRO A 461 -4.81 -18.93 -16.60
C PRO A 461 -5.50 -17.85 -15.74
N LYS A 462 -5.01 -17.64 -14.52
CA LYS A 462 -5.46 -16.51 -13.69
C LYS A 462 -4.99 -15.18 -14.30
N GLU A 463 -5.89 -14.23 -14.51
CA GLU A 463 -5.58 -12.92 -15.13
C GLU A 463 -5.53 -11.74 -14.13
N GLY A 464 -6.06 -11.91 -12.92
CA GLY A 464 -6.16 -10.89 -11.88
C GLY A 464 -6.85 -11.46 -10.64
N PHE A 465 -7.58 -10.63 -9.87
CA PHE A 465 -8.42 -11.13 -8.77
C PHE A 465 -9.56 -12.02 -9.28
N GLU A 466 -10.30 -11.50 -10.26
CA GLU A 466 -11.38 -12.19 -10.95
C GLU A 466 -10.90 -12.65 -12.33
N THR A 467 -11.29 -13.85 -12.73
CA THR A 467 -10.97 -14.43 -14.03
C THR A 467 -12.27 -14.78 -14.75
N GLN A 468 -12.39 -14.37 -16.00
CA GLN A 468 -13.48 -14.76 -16.89
C GLN A 468 -13.15 -16.11 -17.54
N VAL A 469 -14.13 -17.03 -17.56
CA VAL A 469 -13.98 -18.37 -18.11
C VAL A 469 -15.17 -18.70 -19.02
N ASP A 470 -14.88 -18.97 -20.29
CA ASP A 470 -15.88 -19.40 -21.27
C ASP A 470 -16.39 -20.82 -20.95
N LEU A 471 -17.71 -21.01 -20.94
CA LEU A 471 -18.36 -22.29 -20.70
C LEU A 471 -18.55 -23.04 -22.02
N ILE A 472 -18.02 -24.27 -22.08
CA ILE A 472 -18.01 -25.07 -23.31
C ILE A 472 -19.06 -26.20 -23.23
N GLY A 473 -20.20 -25.94 -23.87
CA GLY A 473 -21.35 -26.84 -23.96
C GLY A 473 -22.38 -26.64 -22.85
N GLU A 474 -23.36 -27.53 -22.77
CA GLU A 474 -24.41 -27.50 -21.75
C GLU A 474 -24.12 -28.51 -20.63
N GLY A 475 -24.60 -28.21 -19.43
CA GLY A 475 -24.57 -29.13 -18.30
C GLY A 475 -24.26 -28.45 -16.98
N TYR A 476 -23.74 -29.25 -16.04
CA TYR A 476 -23.35 -28.77 -14.72
C TYR A 476 -21.83 -28.60 -14.67
N PHE A 477 -21.38 -27.42 -14.29
CA PHE A 477 -20.00 -27.02 -14.27
C PHE A 477 -19.50 -26.75 -12.85
N ARG A 478 -18.19 -26.89 -12.66
CA ARG A 478 -17.45 -26.32 -11.54
C ARG A 478 -16.07 -25.87 -12.03
N LEU A 479 -15.48 -24.92 -11.34
CA LEU A 479 -14.11 -24.49 -11.60
C LEU A 479 -13.21 -25.02 -10.50
N MET A 480 -12.16 -25.74 -10.90
CA MET A 480 -11.12 -26.24 -10.01
C MET A 480 -9.91 -25.32 -10.09
N ALA A 481 -9.54 -24.72 -8.96
CA ALA A 481 -8.30 -23.98 -8.83
C ALA A 481 -7.12 -24.97 -8.78
N VAL A 482 -6.08 -24.65 -9.54
CA VAL A 482 -4.84 -25.43 -9.57
C VAL A 482 -3.62 -24.56 -9.33
N ASP A 483 -2.60 -25.12 -8.68
CA ASP A 483 -1.30 -24.48 -8.50
C ASP A 483 -0.43 -24.58 -9.77
N LEU A 484 0.80 -24.05 -9.71
CA LEU A 484 1.76 -24.09 -10.82
C LEU A 484 2.22 -25.51 -11.22
N GLU A 485 2.05 -26.50 -10.33
CA GLU A 485 2.37 -27.90 -10.57
C GLU A 485 1.16 -28.68 -11.11
N GLY A 486 -0.02 -28.06 -11.12
CA GLY A 486 -1.28 -28.66 -11.52
C GLY A 486 -1.97 -29.44 -10.41
N ASN A 487 -1.57 -29.27 -9.15
CA ASN A 487 -2.25 -29.88 -8.02
C ASN A 487 -3.58 -29.15 -7.75
N GLU A 488 -4.61 -29.92 -7.39
CA GLU A 488 -5.90 -29.36 -6.98
C GLU A 488 -5.76 -28.63 -5.65
N MET A 489 -6.30 -27.41 -5.61
CA MET A 489 -6.32 -26.57 -4.40
C MET A 489 -7.72 -26.46 -3.80
N GLY A 490 -8.74 -26.35 -4.64
CA GLY A 490 -10.13 -26.19 -4.24
C GLY A 490 -11.06 -26.05 -5.44
N VAL A 491 -12.36 -26.21 -5.19
CA VAL A 491 -13.39 -26.15 -6.24
C VAL A 491 -14.51 -25.20 -5.86
N THR A 492 -15.08 -24.54 -6.85
CA THR A 492 -16.29 -23.73 -6.67
C THR A 492 -17.48 -24.63 -6.32
N ARG A 493 -18.59 -24.02 -5.90
CA ARG A 493 -19.90 -24.68 -5.99
C ARG A 493 -20.19 -25.13 -7.43
N VAL A 494 -21.03 -26.14 -7.57
CA VAL A 494 -21.56 -26.56 -8.89
C VAL A 494 -22.58 -25.52 -9.36
N PHE A 495 -22.56 -25.20 -10.66
CA PHE A 495 -23.50 -24.29 -11.32
C PHE A 495 -23.93 -24.84 -12.68
N GLU A 496 -25.03 -24.35 -13.21
CA GLU A 496 -25.56 -24.76 -14.52
C GLU A 496 -25.06 -23.77 -15.59
N GLY A 497 -24.66 -24.29 -16.74
CA GLY A 497 -24.36 -23.52 -17.93
C GLY A 497 -25.29 -23.93 -19.07
N CYS A 498 -25.80 -22.96 -19.80
CA CYS A 498 -26.74 -23.14 -20.90
C CYS A 498 -26.19 -22.46 -22.14
N GLN A 499 -26.28 -23.12 -23.30
CA GLN A 499 -26.37 -22.37 -24.54
C GLN A 499 -27.84 -22.02 -24.76
N ILE A 500 -28.20 -20.73 -24.75
CA ILE A 500 -29.46 -20.33 -25.39
C ILE A 500 -29.27 -20.50 -26.90
N THR A 501 -29.59 -21.69 -27.42
CA THR A 501 -29.97 -21.84 -28.83
C THR A 501 -31.42 -21.41 -28.97
N ASP A 502 -31.66 -20.13 -29.20
CA ASP A 502 -32.75 -19.57 -30.03
C ASP A 502 -32.88 -18.06 -29.76
N ILE A 503 -32.11 -17.26 -30.50
CA ILE A 503 -32.57 -15.94 -30.90
C ILE A 503 -32.98 -16.08 -32.36
N ASP A 504 -34.29 -16.07 -32.59
CA ASP A 504 -34.88 -15.77 -33.89
C ASP A 504 -34.14 -14.57 -34.50
N ASP A 505 -33.75 -14.72 -35.75
CA ASP A 505 -33.14 -13.73 -36.63
C ASP A 505 -34.05 -12.49 -36.72
N ASP A 506 -33.93 -11.57 -35.75
CA ASP A 506 -34.32 -10.18 -35.94
C ASP A 506 -33.11 -9.30 -35.59
N GLY A 507 -32.33 -9.08 -36.65
CA GLY A 507 -31.22 -8.13 -36.78
C GLY A 507 -31.04 -7.14 -35.64
N SER A 508 -30.29 -7.55 -34.62
CA SER A 508 -29.52 -6.61 -33.80
C SER A 508 -28.06 -7.02 -33.87
N SER A 509 -27.26 -6.07 -34.34
CA SER A 509 -25.85 -6.21 -34.65
C SER A 509 -25.04 -6.71 -33.45
N SER A 510 -24.31 -7.80 -33.66
CA SER A 510 -23.18 -8.18 -32.84
C SER A 510 -22.19 -7.01 -32.72
N PHE A 511 -22.11 -6.43 -31.53
CA PHE A 511 -20.95 -5.63 -31.16
C PHE A 511 -19.81 -6.62 -30.90
N PHE A 512 -18.98 -6.82 -31.91
CA PHE A 512 -17.65 -7.39 -31.71
C PHE A 512 -16.94 -6.52 -30.66
N VAL A 513 -16.68 -7.09 -29.49
CA VAL A 513 -15.66 -6.54 -28.57
C VAL A 513 -14.34 -6.72 -29.31
N PHE A 514 -13.95 -5.69 -30.05
CA PHE A 514 -12.61 -5.62 -30.58
C PHE A 514 -11.67 -5.63 -29.38
N SER A 515 -10.71 -6.55 -29.36
CA SER A 515 -9.47 -6.33 -28.61
C SER A 515 -9.05 -4.89 -28.87
N GLU A 516 -8.91 -4.09 -27.81
CA GLU A 516 -8.62 -2.66 -27.90
C GLU A 516 -7.42 -2.39 -28.82
N ARG A 517 -6.43 -3.30 -28.79
CA ARG A 517 -5.27 -3.30 -29.70
C ARG A 517 -5.64 -3.50 -31.16
N ALA A 518 -6.56 -4.42 -31.48
CA ALA A 518 -6.99 -4.67 -32.86
C ALA A 518 -7.77 -3.47 -33.45
N PHE A 519 -8.62 -2.83 -32.65
CA PHE A 519 -9.30 -1.59 -33.05
C PHE A 519 -8.32 -0.43 -33.27
N GLN A 520 -7.31 -0.31 -32.40
CA GLN A 520 -6.23 0.68 -32.54
C GLN A 520 -5.42 0.46 -33.83
N TRP A 521 -5.04 -0.78 -34.16
CA TRP A 521 -4.31 -1.08 -35.40
C TRP A 521 -5.17 -0.87 -36.65
N MET A 522 -6.46 -1.19 -36.59
CA MET A 522 -7.40 -0.91 -37.67
C MET A 522 -7.48 0.60 -37.93
N LEU A 523 -7.65 1.42 -36.89
CA LEU A 523 -7.68 2.88 -36.99
C LEU A 523 -6.37 3.43 -37.59
N VAL A 524 -5.21 2.99 -37.10
CA VAL A 524 -3.90 3.39 -37.64
C VAL A 524 -3.80 3.08 -39.14
N GLY A 525 -4.31 1.92 -39.57
CA GLY A 525 -4.38 1.52 -40.98
C GLY A 525 -5.29 2.42 -41.83
N THR A 526 -6.48 2.76 -41.35
CA THR A 526 -7.41 3.66 -42.06
C THR A 526 -6.86 5.09 -42.14
N PHE A 527 -6.18 5.56 -41.10
CA PHE A 527 -5.57 6.89 -41.07
C PHE A 527 -4.33 7.01 -41.98
N THR A 528 -3.50 5.97 -42.08
CA THR A 528 -2.37 5.96 -43.05
C THR A 528 -2.87 5.96 -44.49
N ALA A 529 -3.91 5.19 -44.81
CA ALA A 529 -4.55 5.23 -46.13
C ALA A 529 -5.13 6.62 -46.46
N GLY A 530 -5.81 7.25 -45.50
CA GLY A 530 -6.35 8.61 -45.64
C GLY A 530 -5.27 9.67 -45.89
N ALA A 531 -4.16 9.62 -45.15
CA ALA A 531 -3.03 10.54 -45.32
C ALA A 531 -2.37 10.39 -46.69
N VAL A 532 -2.22 9.16 -47.20
CA VAL A 532 -1.69 8.89 -48.54
C VAL A 532 -2.61 9.45 -49.63
N VAL A 533 -3.93 9.30 -49.48
CA VAL A 533 -4.91 9.84 -50.45
C VAL A 533 -4.89 11.38 -50.47
N VAL A 534 -4.82 12.03 -49.31
CA VAL A 534 -4.72 13.49 -49.22
C VAL A 534 -3.38 14.00 -49.78
N GLY A 535 -2.29 13.30 -49.50
CA GLY A 535 -0.97 13.57 -50.08
C GLY A 535 -0.98 13.48 -51.61
N ALA A 536 -1.54 12.39 -52.15
CA ALA A 536 -1.68 12.16 -53.59
C ALA A 536 -2.59 13.22 -54.25
N TRP A 537 -3.69 13.62 -53.59
CA TRP A 537 -4.58 14.67 -54.09
C TRP A 537 -3.89 16.05 -54.13
N ARG A 538 -3.12 16.41 -53.09
CA ARG A 538 -2.34 17.65 -53.07
C ARG A 538 -1.23 17.65 -54.12
N ALA A 539 -0.54 16.52 -54.32
CA ALA A 539 0.46 16.37 -55.37
C ALA A 539 -0.16 16.54 -56.76
N ARG A 540 -1.32 15.90 -57.02
CA ARG A 540 -2.09 16.06 -58.27
C ARG A 540 -2.49 17.51 -58.53
N LYS A 541 -2.99 18.23 -57.52
CA LYS A 541 -3.33 19.66 -57.64
C LYS A 541 -2.10 20.52 -57.92
N ARG A 542 -0.96 20.22 -57.30
CA ARG A 542 0.31 20.93 -57.55
C ARG A 542 0.80 20.70 -58.99
N ILE A 543 0.78 19.46 -59.47
CA ILE A 543 1.14 19.12 -60.86
C ILE A 543 0.20 19.81 -61.86
N GLN A 544 -1.11 19.84 -61.62
CA GLN A 544 -2.07 20.57 -62.46
C GLN A 544 -1.79 22.08 -62.49
N SER A 545 -1.43 22.69 -61.34
CA SER A 545 -1.09 24.11 -61.27
C SER A 545 0.21 24.47 -62.02
N ILE A 546 1.16 23.53 -62.10
CA ILE A 546 2.41 23.68 -62.86
C ILE A 546 2.14 23.55 -64.37
N PHE A 547 1.31 22.59 -64.78
CA PHE A 547 0.91 22.42 -66.20
C PHE A 547 0.13 23.61 -66.75
N VAL A 548 -0.76 24.21 -65.96
CA VAL A 548 -1.52 25.42 -66.35
C VAL A 548 -0.63 26.66 -66.47
N ARG A 549 0.52 26.69 -65.77
CA ARG A 549 1.52 27.77 -65.89
C ARG A 549 2.46 27.61 -67.09
N TYR A 550 2.64 26.41 -67.64
CA TYR A 550 3.56 26.14 -68.74
C TYR A 550 2.92 26.16 -70.14
N PHE A 551 1.59 26.08 -70.27
CA PHE A 551 0.89 26.06 -71.57
C PHE A 551 0.07 27.32 -71.90
N ARG A 552 0.36 28.45 -71.24
CA ARG A 552 -0.12 29.77 -71.67
C ARG A 552 1.06 30.58 -72.23
N TYR A 553 1.50 30.21 -73.43
CA TYR A 553 2.17 31.08 -74.41
C TYR A 553 1.89 30.55 -75.81
#